data_AF-A0A3D0SW97-F1
#
_entry.id   AF-A0A3D0SW97-F1
#
_cell.length_a   1.000
_cell.length_b   1.000
_cell.length_c   1.000
_cell.angle_alpha   90.00
_cell.angle_beta   90.00
_cell.angle_gamma   90.00
#
_symmetry.space_group_name_H-M   'P 1'
#
loop_
_entity.id
_entity.type
_entity.pdbx_description
1 polymer ?
#
loop_
_entity_poly.entity_id
_entity_poly.type
_entity_poly.pdbx_seq_one_letter_code
_entity_poly.pdbx_strand_id
1 'polypeptide(L)'
;MSSILLSTLNARYFHSSLGLRYLYANLGELQADAAIREFIITQRPLDIIEALLAEQPRIIGFGVYIWNVVETTQVVALLKKVRPEVQIVLG
;
A
#
# COMPACT_ATOMS: atom_id res chain seq x y z
N MET A 1 -4.34 9.44 -13.13
CA MET A 1 -4.45 8.22 -12.30
C MET A 1 -3.07 7.91 -11.80
N SER A 2 -2.88 7.63 -10.50
CA SER A 2 -1.56 7.38 -9.92
C SER A 2 -1.13 5.95 -10.22
N SER A 3 -0.03 5.79 -10.95
CA SER A 3 0.58 4.50 -11.29
C SER A 3 1.25 3.84 -10.08
N ILE A 4 1.64 4.64 -9.07
CA ILE A 4 2.36 4.20 -7.88
C ILE A 4 1.50 4.44 -6.64
N LEU A 5 1.23 3.40 -5.87
CA LEU A 5 0.60 3.54 -4.55
C LEU A 5 1.61 3.26 -3.45
N LEU A 6 1.74 4.19 -2.52
CA LEU A 6 2.45 4.05 -1.27
C LEU A 6 1.44 3.67 -0.19
N SER A 7 1.55 2.47 0.36
CA SER A 7 0.52 1.85 1.18
C SER A 7 1.05 1.31 2.50
N THR A 8 0.19 1.19 3.51
CA THR A 8 0.51 0.49 4.76
C THR A 8 -0.77 0.10 5.50
N LEU A 9 -0.64 -0.82 6.45
CA LEU A 9 -1.69 -1.18 7.40
C LEU A 9 -1.29 -0.65 8.79
N ASN A 10 -1.95 0.41 9.21
CA ASN A 10 -1.78 1.05 10.51
C ASN A 10 -2.52 0.29 11.62
N ALA A 11 -2.09 0.46 12.87
CA ALA A 11 -2.83 -0.13 14.00
C ALA A 11 -4.22 0.50 14.21
N ARG A 12 -4.38 1.80 13.87
CA ARG A 12 -5.61 2.58 14.04
C ARG A 12 -5.72 3.67 12.96
N TYR A 13 -6.93 4.15 12.69
CA TYR A 13 -7.22 5.11 11.61
C TYR A 13 -6.54 6.48 11.77
N PHE A 14 -6.27 6.90 13.00
CA PHE A 14 -5.65 8.20 13.29
C PHE A 14 -4.11 8.15 13.26
N HIS A 15 -3.51 6.97 13.08
CA HIS A 15 -2.07 6.87 12.85
C HIS A 15 -1.75 7.23 11.41
N SER A 16 -0.77 8.12 11.26
CA SER A 16 -0.19 8.50 9.98
C SER A 16 1.17 7.81 9.83
N SER A 17 1.41 7.14 8.72
CA SER A 17 2.74 6.67 8.36
C SER A 17 3.61 7.85 7.94
N LEU A 18 4.52 8.25 8.83
CA LEU A 18 5.52 9.26 8.53
C LEU A 18 6.51 8.77 7.47
N GLY A 19 6.82 7.46 7.45
CA GLY A 19 7.70 6.85 6.45
C GLY A 19 7.16 7.02 5.03
N LEU A 20 5.88 6.74 4.80
CA LEU A 20 5.26 6.94 3.49
C LEU A 20 5.24 8.42 3.09
N ARG A 21 4.95 9.32 4.03
CA ARG A 21 4.95 10.77 3.77
C ARG A 21 6.35 11.28 3.42
N TYR A 22 7.37 10.79 4.10
CA TYR A 22 8.76 11.13 3.82
C TYR A 22 9.19 10.61 2.45
N LEU A 23 8.89 9.36 2.13
CA LEU A 23 9.14 8.81 0.79
C LEU A 23 8.43 9.63 -0.29
N TYR A 24 7.13 9.90 -0.10
CA TYR A 24 6.33 10.68 -1.03
C TYR A 24 6.92 12.06 -1.31
N ALA A 25 7.34 12.77 -0.27
CA ALA A 25 7.97 14.09 -0.39
C ALA A 25 9.32 14.06 -1.13
N ASN A 26 9.96 12.89 -1.21
CA ASN A 26 11.27 12.68 -1.84
C ASN A 26 11.19 11.94 -3.18
N LEU A 27 9.99 11.73 -3.74
CA LEU A 27 9.81 11.04 -5.03
C LEU A 27 10.22 11.88 -6.25
N GLY A 28 10.47 13.19 -6.09
CA GLY A 28 10.82 14.09 -7.19
C GLY A 28 9.73 14.08 -8.27
N GLU A 29 10.12 13.89 -9.54
CA GLU A 29 9.20 13.85 -10.68
C GLU A 29 8.12 12.74 -10.57
N LEU A 30 8.43 11.65 -9.86
CA LEU A 30 7.49 10.54 -9.65
C LEU A 30 6.37 10.88 -8.66
N GLN A 31 6.51 11.94 -7.86
CA GLN A 31 5.52 12.32 -6.87
C GLN A 31 4.15 12.59 -7.51
N ALA A 32 4.12 13.18 -8.71
CA ALA A 32 2.89 13.50 -9.44
C ALA A 32 2.13 12.23 -9.90
N ASP A 33 2.81 11.09 -10.00
CA ASP A 33 2.24 9.79 -10.39
C ASP A 33 2.06 8.85 -9.18
N ALA A 34 2.26 9.36 -7.96
CA ALA A 34 2.15 8.59 -6.74
C ALA A 34 0.96 9.04 -5.89
N ALA A 35 0.45 8.15 -5.05
CA ALA A 35 -0.53 8.48 -4.02
C ALA A 35 -0.31 7.64 -2.76
N ILE A 36 -0.66 8.20 -1.59
CA ILE A 36 -0.64 7.47 -0.32
C ILE A 36 -2.02 6.85 -0.06
N ARG A 37 -2.05 5.57 0.31
CA ARG A 37 -3.26 4.83 0.72
C ARG A 37 -3.00 4.09 2.02
N GLU A 38 -3.68 4.49 3.09
CA GLU A 38 -3.47 3.90 4.40
C GLU A 38 -4.70 3.10 4.81
N PHE A 39 -4.44 1.90 5.34
CA PHE A 39 -5.45 0.98 5.84
C PHE A 39 -5.21 0.70 7.32
N ILE A 40 -6.07 -0.09 7.92
CA ILE A 40 -5.96 -0.54 9.31
C ILE A 40 -5.82 -2.05 9.33
N ILE A 41 -4.98 -2.59 10.22
CA ILE A 41 -4.71 -4.03 10.34
C ILE A 41 -5.97 -4.88 10.58
N THR A 42 -7.07 -4.30 11.08
CA THR A 42 -8.33 -5.01 11.32
C THR A 42 -9.26 -5.04 10.11
N GLN A 43 -8.92 -4.33 9.02
CA GLN A 43 -9.71 -4.39 7.78
C GLN A 43 -9.51 -5.73 7.09
N ARG A 44 -10.54 -6.21 6.39
CA ARG A 44 -10.46 -7.47 5.66
C ARG A 44 -9.49 -7.30 4.48
N PRO A 45 -8.60 -8.27 4.22
CA PRO A 45 -7.67 -8.19 3.09
C PRO A 45 -8.37 -7.97 1.74
N LEU A 46 -9.58 -8.52 1.57
CA LEU A 46 -10.38 -8.34 0.36
C LEU A 46 -10.75 -6.86 0.14
N ASP A 47 -11.23 -6.17 1.17
CA ASP A 47 -11.60 -4.75 1.07
C ASP A 47 -10.37 -3.88 0.73
N ILE A 48 -9.21 -4.23 1.28
CA ILE A 48 -7.94 -3.55 1.01
C ILE A 48 -7.55 -3.72 -0.46
N ILE A 49 -7.58 -4.95 -0.99
CA ILE A 49 -7.18 -5.17 -2.39
C ILE A 49 -8.18 -4.56 -3.38
N GLU A 50 -9.47 -4.56 -3.06
CA GLU A 50 -10.50 -3.92 -3.91
C GLU A 50 -10.23 -2.42 -4.04
N ALA A 51 -9.96 -1.75 -2.90
CA ALA A 51 -9.60 -0.33 -2.90
C ALA A 51 -8.32 -0.05 -3.69
N LEU A 52 -7.27 -0.85 -3.51
CA LEU A 52 -6.00 -0.70 -4.22
C LEU A 52 -6.17 -0.90 -5.74
N LEU A 53 -6.91 -1.94 -6.16
CA LEU A 53 -7.04 -2.30 -7.56
C LEU A 53 -8.00 -1.39 -8.34
N ALA A 54 -8.94 -0.72 -7.66
CA ALA A 54 -9.81 0.28 -8.27
C ALA A 54 -9.03 1.45 -8.91
N GLU A 55 -7.83 1.74 -8.40
CA GLU A 55 -6.94 2.78 -8.92
C GLU A 55 -6.06 2.31 -10.10
N GLN A 56 -6.14 1.02 -10.45
CA GLN A 56 -5.35 0.39 -11.51
C GLN A 56 -3.84 0.68 -11.42
N PRO A 57 -3.21 0.50 -10.25
CA PRO A 57 -1.79 0.81 -10.08
C PRO A 57 -0.91 -0.18 -10.84
N ARG A 58 0.27 0.28 -11.25
CA ARG A 58 1.34 -0.61 -11.75
C ARG A 58 2.27 -1.06 -10.62
N ILE A 59 2.48 -0.20 -9.63
CA ILE A 59 3.38 -0.45 -8.49
C ILE A 59 2.64 -0.16 -7.19
N ILE A 60 2.80 -1.05 -6.20
CA ILE A 60 2.35 -0.82 -4.83
C ILE A 60 3.53 -1.07 -3.88
N GLY A 61 3.93 -0.03 -3.16
CA GLY A 61 4.89 -0.13 -2.06
C GLY A 61 4.15 -0.30 -0.74
N PHE A 62 4.48 -1.30 0.06
CA PHE A 62 3.96 -1.44 1.42
C PHE A 62 5.01 -1.10 2.47
N GLY A 63 4.67 -0.15 3.34
CA GLY A 63 5.36 0.06 4.61
C GLY A 63 5.06 -1.09 5.57
N VAL A 64 6.05 -1.94 5.84
CA VAL A 64 5.93 -3.12 6.70
C VAL A 64 6.58 -2.86 8.05
N TYR A 65 5.78 -3.01 9.11
CA TYR A 65 6.22 -2.89 10.50
C TYR A 65 6.10 -4.25 11.20
N ILE A 66 6.77 -4.39 12.34
CA ILE A 66 6.75 -5.62 13.15
C ILE A 66 5.31 -6.09 13.43
N TRP A 67 4.39 -5.16 13.67
CA TRP A 67 3.01 -5.45 14.06
C TRP A 67 2.03 -5.65 12.90
N ASN A 68 2.41 -5.44 11.63
CA ASN A 68 1.50 -5.58 10.48
C ASN A 68 1.97 -6.59 9.44
N VAL A 69 3.04 -7.35 9.72
CA VAL A 69 3.67 -8.26 8.77
C VAL A 69 2.73 -9.39 8.35
N VAL A 70 1.93 -9.92 9.27
CA VAL A 70 1.01 -11.03 9.00
C VAL A 70 -0.11 -10.58 8.06
N GLU A 71 -0.74 -9.46 8.39
CA GLU A 71 -1.86 -8.87 7.64
C GLU A 71 -1.39 -8.39 6.26
N THR A 72 -0.23 -7.74 6.19
CA THR A 72 0.35 -7.30 4.91
C THR A 72 0.67 -8.49 4.02
N THR A 73 1.19 -9.59 4.59
CA THR A 73 1.44 -10.83 3.84
C THR A 73 0.15 -11.40 3.25
N GLN A 74 -0.95 -11.39 4.00
CA GLN A 74 -2.26 -11.85 3.51
C GLN A 74 -2.77 -10.99 2.35
N VAL A 75 -2.65 -9.66 2.47
CA VAL A 75 -3.01 -8.70 1.41
C VAL A 75 -2.19 -8.97 0.16
N VAL A 76 -0.86 -9.08 0.29
CA VAL A 76 0.05 -9.31 -0.84
C VAL A 76 -0.24 -10.65 -1.53
N ALA A 77 -0.47 -11.71 -0.76
CA ALA A 77 -0.79 -13.03 -1.30
C ALA A 77 -2.11 -13.04 -2.08
N LEU A 78 -3.14 -12.37 -1.56
CA LEU A 78 -4.42 -12.25 -2.25
C LEU A 78 -4.30 -11.36 -3.50
N LEU A 79 -3.62 -10.22 -3.38
CA LEU A 79 -3.39 -9.31 -4.50
C LEU A 79 -2.68 -10.01 -5.66
N LYS A 80 -1.65 -10.80 -5.38
CA LYS A 80 -0.91 -11.55 -6.41
C LYS A 80 -1.70 -12.67 -7.08
N LYS A 81 -2.71 -13.23 -6.40
CA LYS A 81 -3.64 -14.19 -7.03
C LYS A 81 -4.57 -13.50 -8.04
N VAL A 82 -4.99 -12.27 -7.76
CA VAL A 82 -5.94 -11.52 -8.60
C VAL A 82 -5.23 -10.75 -9.71
N ARG A 83 -4.09 -10.11 -9.41
CA ARG A 83 -3.31 -9.25 -10.31
C ARG A 83 -1.81 -9.55 -10.18
N PRO A 84 -1.33 -10.69 -10.72
CA PRO A 84 0.06 -11.12 -10.58
C PRO A 84 1.09 -10.14 -11.14
N GLU A 85 0.71 -9.34 -12.13
CA GLU A 85 1.56 -8.39 -12.84
C GLU A 85 1.86 -7.09 -12.10
N VAL A 86 1.06 -6.73 -11.08
CA VAL A 86 1.31 -5.53 -10.25
C VAL A 86 2.63 -5.71 -9.51
N GLN A 87 3.56 -4.78 -9.67
CA GLN A 87 4.84 -4.85 -8.95
C GLN A 87 4.64 -4.48 -7.49
N ILE A 88 5.22 -5.26 -6.58
CA ILE A 88 5.11 -5.04 -5.14
C ILE A 88 6.50 -4.78 -4.58
N VAL A 89 6.63 -3.71 -3.80
CA VAL A 89 7.83 -3.38 -3.01
C VAL A 89 7.47 -3.45 -1.54
N LEU A 90 8.30 -4.10 -0.73
CA LEU A 90 8.10 -4.24 0.72
C LEU A 90 9.30 -3.63 1.44
N GLY A 91 9.06 -2.82 2.47
CA GLY A 91 10.11 -2.20 3.28
C GLY A 91 9.61 -1.36 4.44
#